data_AF-A0A2B4S610-F1
#
_entry.id   AF-A0A2B4S610-F1
#
_cell.length_a   1.000
_cell.length_b   1.000
_cell.length_c   1.000
_cell.angle_alpha   90.00
_cell.angle_beta   90.00
_cell.angle_gamma   90.00
#
_symmetry.space_group_name_H-M   'P 1'
#
loop_
_entity.id
_entity.type
_entity.pdbx_description
1 polymer ?
#
loop_
_entity_poly.entity_id
_entity_poly.type
_entity_poly.pdbx_seq_one_letter_code
_entity_poly.pdbx_strand_id
1 'polypeptide(L)'
;MGYQIWFCFIAALVTLDSVKGSPVVIVKCSSVCNASNLRLKNIQQKLKSLEQRLSALEKPKVKACKFDFERGIGAWAKTGTVFNNQPTYGDNPTARSRGQPANQQGNWWIGGYENRPSRSSSGGKTQGDGPQGTLTSPPFKIKGEYISFLIGGGCNIKSIRAELIIGWKVVKRATGKCHETMTRKFWDVRAFIGKSARVKLVDFSSGGWGHINFDDLRGDISCQ
;
A
#
# COMPACT_ATOMS: atom_id res chain seq x y z
N MET A 1 -16.54 -45.26 -11.91
CA MET A 1 -17.86 -45.65 -12.42
C MET A 1 -18.93 -45.14 -11.47
N GLY A 2 -19.81 -44.26 -11.95
CA GLY A 2 -21.20 -44.08 -11.49
C GLY A 2 -21.47 -43.41 -10.14
N TYR A 3 -21.66 -42.08 -10.14
CA TYR A 3 -22.65 -41.43 -9.26
C TYR A 3 -23.54 -40.54 -10.14
N GLN A 4 -24.72 -41.07 -10.49
CA GLN A 4 -25.72 -40.41 -11.31
C GLN A 4 -26.49 -39.39 -10.44
N ILE A 5 -26.25 -38.12 -10.75
CA ILE A 5 -27.05 -36.98 -10.29
C ILE A 5 -28.41 -37.07 -10.98
N TRP A 6 -29.49 -37.31 -10.24
CA TRP A 6 -30.84 -37.21 -10.78
C TRP A 6 -31.37 -35.79 -10.57
N PHE A 7 -31.36 -35.02 -11.65
CA PHE A 7 -32.03 -33.72 -11.73
C PHE A 7 -33.55 -33.90 -11.56
N CYS A 8 -34.16 -33.19 -10.62
CA CYS A 8 -35.60 -32.95 -10.65
C CYS A 8 -35.92 -31.97 -11.80
N PHE A 9 -36.12 -32.51 -13.00
CA PHE A 9 -36.88 -31.86 -14.07
C PHE A 9 -38.17 -32.63 -14.25
N ILE A 10 -39.30 -32.04 -13.83
CA ILE A 10 -40.60 -32.38 -14.43
C ILE A 10 -41.32 -31.06 -14.70
N ALA A 11 -41.19 -30.60 -15.94
CA ALA A 11 -42.15 -29.72 -16.57
C ALA A 11 -43.45 -30.51 -16.81
N ALA A 12 -44.60 -29.90 -16.51
CA ALA A 12 -45.89 -30.43 -16.91
C ALA A 12 -46.52 -29.43 -17.90
N LEU A 13 -46.28 -29.63 -19.19
CA LEU A 13 -47.21 -29.18 -20.23
C LEU A 13 -48.19 -30.33 -20.47
N VAL A 14 -49.47 -30.05 -20.26
CA VAL A 14 -50.57 -30.98 -20.50
C VAL A 14 -51.12 -30.72 -21.90
N THR A 15 -50.95 -31.67 -22.81
CA THR A 15 -51.86 -31.87 -23.94
C THR A 15 -51.96 -33.36 -24.18
N LEU A 16 -53.05 -34.01 -23.76
CA LEU A 16 -53.46 -35.28 -24.31
C LEU A 16 -54.98 -35.36 -24.28
N ASP A 17 -55.56 -35.26 -25.48
CA ASP A 17 -56.93 -35.65 -25.77
C ASP A 17 -57.14 -37.13 -25.47
N SER A 18 -58.35 -37.38 -24.97
CA SER A 18 -58.89 -38.64 -24.48
C SER A 18 -58.95 -39.73 -25.54
N VAL A 19 -58.41 -40.93 -25.26
CA VAL A 19 -59.09 -42.21 -25.57
C VAL A 19 -58.70 -43.30 -24.55
N LYS A 20 -59.66 -43.60 -23.65
CA LYS A 20 -59.99 -44.89 -22.99
C LYS A 20 -58.92 -45.65 -22.17
N GLY A 21 -59.12 -45.62 -20.84
CA GLY A 21 -59.37 -46.87 -20.10
C GLY A 21 -58.31 -47.37 -19.12
N SER A 22 -58.07 -46.67 -18.01
CA SER A 22 -57.85 -47.21 -16.64
C SER A 22 -57.47 -46.06 -15.68
N PRO A 23 -58.09 -45.92 -14.49
CA PRO A 23 -57.66 -44.91 -13.53
C PRO A 23 -56.35 -45.33 -12.84
N VAL A 24 -55.26 -44.62 -13.12
CA VAL A 24 -54.03 -44.69 -12.33
C VAL A 24 -54.22 -43.82 -11.08
N VAL A 25 -54.29 -44.44 -9.91
CA VAL A 25 -54.25 -43.72 -8.62
C VAL A 25 -52.82 -43.23 -8.40
N ILE A 26 -52.56 -41.96 -8.70
CA ILE A 26 -51.28 -41.32 -8.39
C ILE A 26 -51.32 -40.87 -6.92
N VAL A 27 -50.66 -41.63 -6.05
CA VAL A 27 -50.41 -41.20 -4.66
C VAL A 27 -49.41 -40.04 -4.69
N LYS A 28 -49.91 -38.81 -4.46
CA LYS A 28 -49.07 -37.61 -4.33
C LYS A 28 -48.23 -37.71 -3.06
N CYS A 29 -46.95 -38.08 -3.21
CA CYS A 29 -45.96 -37.92 -2.15
C CYS A 29 -45.47 -36.44 -2.13
N SER A 30 -46.25 -35.53 -1.55
CA SER A 30 -45.96 -34.08 -1.56
C SER A 30 -45.36 -33.55 -0.24
N SER A 31 -45.60 -34.22 0.89
CA SER A 31 -45.23 -33.70 2.21
C SER A 31 -43.74 -33.88 2.55
N VAL A 32 -43.14 -35.01 2.16
CA VAL A 32 -41.74 -35.35 2.48
C VAL A 32 -40.74 -34.50 1.68
N CYS A 33 -41.02 -34.22 0.40
CA CYS A 33 -40.18 -33.35 -0.45
C CYS A 33 -40.23 -31.86 -0.07
N ASN A 34 -41.31 -31.40 0.57
CA ASN A 34 -41.42 -30.01 1.05
C ASN A 34 -40.63 -29.79 2.35
N ALA A 35 -40.64 -30.75 3.28
CA ALA A 35 -39.90 -30.66 4.53
C ALA A 35 -38.38 -30.72 4.35
N SER A 36 -37.88 -31.55 3.42
CA SER A 36 -36.45 -31.62 3.07
C SER A 36 -35.95 -30.32 2.42
N ASN A 37 -36.74 -29.71 1.54
CA ASN A 37 -36.45 -28.39 0.97
C ASN A 37 -36.41 -27.26 2.02
N LEU A 38 -37.29 -27.29 3.01
CA LEU A 38 -37.30 -26.29 4.08
C LEU A 38 -36.08 -26.41 5.00
N ARG A 39 -35.66 -27.63 5.33
CA ARG A 39 -34.43 -27.89 6.11
C ARG A 39 -33.19 -27.42 5.36
N LEU A 40 -33.11 -27.67 4.05
CA LEU A 40 -31.99 -27.22 3.23
C LEU A 40 -31.90 -25.69 3.18
N LYS A 41 -33.04 -25.01 2.98
CA LYS A 41 -33.11 -23.53 3.01
C LYS A 41 -32.69 -22.96 4.36
N ASN A 42 -33.11 -23.57 5.46
CA ASN A 42 -32.71 -23.14 6.81
C ASN A 42 -31.21 -23.33 7.07
N ILE A 43 -30.62 -24.43 6.56
CA ILE A 43 -29.17 -24.67 6.67
C ILE A 43 -28.40 -23.63 5.85
N GLN A 44 -28.83 -23.35 4.62
CA GLN A 44 -28.23 -22.30 3.77
C GLN A 44 -28.31 -20.91 4.42
N GLN A 45 -29.45 -20.58 5.04
CA GLN A 45 -29.62 -19.32 5.75
C GLN A 45 -28.66 -19.21 6.96
N LYS A 46 -28.50 -20.30 7.72
CA LYS A 46 -27.57 -20.33 8.85
C LYS A 46 -26.11 -20.23 8.40
N LEU A 47 -25.72 -20.91 7.32
CA LEU A 47 -24.38 -20.80 6.73
C LEU A 47 -24.08 -19.36 6.32
N LYS A 48 -25.00 -18.71 5.60
CA LYS A 48 -24.84 -17.31 5.19
C LYS A 48 -24.72 -16.35 6.38
N SER A 49 -25.48 -16.60 7.46
CA SER A 49 -25.37 -15.82 8.70
C SER A 49 -24.05 -16.03 9.42
N LEU A 50 -23.53 -17.27 9.43
CA LEU A 50 -22.22 -17.59 10.01
C LEU A 50 -21.09 -16.95 9.20
N GLU A 51 -21.16 -16.98 7.88
CA GLU A 51 -20.20 -16.30 6.99
C GLU A 51 -20.17 -14.79 7.24
N GLN A 52 -21.34 -14.16 7.38
CA GLN A 52 -21.43 -12.73 7.72
C GLN A 52 -20.85 -12.41 9.10
N ARG A 53 -21.03 -13.30 10.09
CA ARG A 53 -20.43 -13.12 11.42
C ARG A 53 -18.92 -13.33 11.39
N LEU A 54 -18.43 -14.29 10.60
CA LEU A 54 -17.01 -14.52 10.38
C LEU A 54 -16.34 -13.30 9.72
N SER A 55 -16.96 -12.73 8.67
CA SER A 55 -16.42 -11.53 8.02
C SER A 55 -16.45 -10.30 8.93
N ALA A 56 -17.43 -10.21 9.84
CA ALA A 56 -17.48 -9.16 10.87
C ALA A 56 -16.42 -9.35 11.97
N LEU A 57 -15.93 -10.57 12.19
CA LEU A 57 -14.83 -10.87 13.10
C LEU A 57 -13.45 -10.72 12.45
N GLU A 58 -13.37 -10.79 11.12
CA GLU A 58 -12.15 -10.50 10.38
C GLU A 58 -11.79 -9.02 10.55
N LYS A 59 -10.79 -8.75 11.39
CA LYS A 59 -10.20 -7.41 11.50
C LYS A 59 -9.78 -6.96 10.10
N PRO A 60 -10.18 -5.75 9.65
CA PRO A 60 -9.83 -5.27 8.33
C PRO A 60 -8.31 -5.38 8.16
N LYS A 61 -7.89 -6.05 7.08
CA LYS A 61 -6.49 -6.29 6.75
C LYS A 61 -5.78 -4.94 6.75
N VAL A 62 -5.03 -4.65 7.81
CA VAL A 62 -4.49 -3.31 8.03
C VAL A 62 -3.53 -3.02 6.87
N LYS A 63 -3.87 -2.03 6.06
CA LYS A 63 -3.08 -1.65 4.88
C LYS A 63 -1.71 -1.16 5.36
N ALA A 64 -0.68 -1.96 5.08
CA ALA A 64 0.69 -1.57 5.34
C ALA A 64 1.01 -0.27 4.60
N CYS A 65 1.65 0.68 5.29
CA CYS A 65 2.19 1.83 4.60
C CYS A 65 3.35 1.41 3.71
N LYS A 66 3.40 1.97 2.51
CA LYS A 66 4.60 1.94 1.68
C LYS A 66 5.01 3.37 1.39
N PHE A 67 6.16 3.75 1.94
CA PHE A 67 6.81 5.03 1.73
C PHE A 67 8.11 4.78 0.95
N ASP A 68 7.95 4.13 -0.20
CA ASP A 68 8.96 3.70 -1.17
C ASP A 68 8.85 4.48 -2.50
N PHE A 69 7.98 5.50 -2.54
CA PHE A 69 7.76 6.40 -3.69
C PHE A 69 7.35 5.78 -5.03
N GLU A 70 7.24 4.46 -5.14
CA GLU A 70 6.81 3.73 -6.34
C GLU A 70 5.40 4.13 -6.84
N ARG A 71 4.60 4.73 -5.96
CA ARG A 71 3.25 5.26 -6.27
C ARG A 71 3.18 6.79 -6.22
N GLY A 72 4.33 7.45 -6.26
CA GLY A 72 4.44 8.91 -6.22
C GLY A 72 4.20 9.50 -4.84
N ILE A 73 4.07 10.83 -4.81
CA ILE A 73 3.97 11.64 -3.59
C ILE A 73 2.64 12.40 -3.48
N GLY A 74 1.59 11.97 -4.18
CA GLY A 74 0.31 12.70 -4.24
C GLY A 74 -0.36 12.92 -2.89
N ALA A 75 -0.16 12.03 -1.91
CA ALA A 75 -0.69 12.18 -0.55
C ALA A 75 0.27 12.92 0.42
N TRP A 76 1.48 13.27 -0.03
CA TRP A 76 2.46 13.97 0.80
C TRP A 76 2.24 15.47 0.71
N ALA A 77 2.37 16.16 1.85
CA ALA A 77 2.32 17.61 1.89
C ALA A 77 3.69 18.18 1.51
N LYS A 78 3.71 19.09 0.54
CA LYS A 78 4.91 19.74 0.01
C LYS A 78 4.95 21.22 0.35
N THR A 79 6.14 21.74 0.58
CA THR A 79 6.42 23.18 0.63
C THR A 79 7.61 23.51 -0.23
N GLY A 80 7.70 24.75 -0.72
CA GLY A 80 8.79 25.17 -1.60
C GLY A 80 8.74 24.48 -2.96
N THR A 81 9.89 24.37 -3.63
CA THR A 81 9.97 23.95 -5.04
C THR A 81 10.77 22.68 -5.29
N VAL A 82 11.60 22.24 -4.35
CA VAL A 82 12.51 21.07 -4.52
C VAL A 82 11.78 19.77 -4.86
N PHE A 83 10.55 19.59 -4.39
CA PHE A 83 9.75 18.37 -4.60
C PHE A 83 8.73 18.49 -5.74
N ASN A 84 8.85 19.49 -6.62
CA ASN A 84 7.92 19.68 -7.73
C ASN A 84 8.06 18.61 -8.81
N ASN A 85 9.28 18.17 -9.09
CA ASN A 85 9.60 17.18 -10.11
C ASN A 85 9.98 15.81 -9.52
N GLN A 86 9.48 15.52 -8.31
CA GLN A 86 9.79 14.32 -7.54
C GLN A 86 8.56 13.40 -7.41
N PRO A 87 8.75 12.08 -7.20
CA PRO A 87 10.02 11.36 -7.12
C PRO A 87 10.73 11.28 -8.47
N THR A 88 12.02 10.99 -8.44
CA THR A 88 12.83 10.83 -9.63
C THR A 88 12.93 9.36 -10.06
N TYR A 89 13.00 9.11 -11.37
CA TYR A 89 13.04 7.76 -11.94
C TYR A 89 14.48 7.27 -12.18
N GLY A 90 14.81 6.09 -11.67
CA GLY A 90 16.06 5.38 -11.91
C GLY A 90 17.28 6.00 -11.24
N ASP A 91 18.44 5.39 -11.47
CA ASP A 91 19.72 5.83 -10.89
C ASP A 91 20.30 7.01 -11.69
N ASN A 92 19.87 8.23 -11.35
CA ASN A 92 20.32 9.45 -12.00
C ASN A 92 21.79 9.79 -11.74
N PRO A 93 22.35 9.63 -10.52
CA PRO A 93 23.79 9.77 -10.29
C PRO A 93 24.64 8.91 -11.23
N THR A 94 24.25 7.65 -11.46
CA THR A 94 24.92 6.79 -12.45
C THR A 94 24.73 7.32 -13.87
N ALA A 95 23.51 7.69 -14.25
CA ALA A 95 23.21 8.21 -15.59
C ALA A 95 23.97 9.50 -15.92
N ARG A 96 24.31 10.33 -14.93
CA ARG A 96 25.17 11.52 -15.09
C ARG A 96 26.64 11.29 -14.76
N SER A 97 27.10 10.03 -14.72
CA SER A 97 28.49 9.64 -14.50
C SER A 97 29.12 10.19 -13.21
N ARG A 98 28.33 10.33 -12.15
CA ARG A 98 28.78 10.90 -10.86
C ARG A 98 29.72 9.98 -10.07
N GLY A 99 29.76 8.68 -10.40
CA GLY A 99 30.53 7.65 -9.69
C GLY A 99 29.97 7.28 -8.32
N GLN A 100 28.74 7.69 -8.01
CA GLN A 100 28.08 7.47 -6.72
C GLN A 100 26.64 6.98 -6.98
N PRO A 101 26.43 5.69 -7.33
CA PRO A 101 25.10 5.19 -7.68
C PRO A 101 24.11 5.44 -6.55
N ALA A 102 22.87 5.83 -6.87
CA ALA A 102 21.89 6.23 -5.86
C ALA A 102 21.56 5.11 -4.85
N ASN A 103 21.64 3.84 -5.26
CA ASN A 103 21.30 2.67 -4.45
C ASN A 103 19.84 2.71 -3.93
N GLN A 104 18.94 3.18 -4.78
CA GLN A 104 17.50 3.23 -4.52
C GLN A 104 16.87 1.83 -4.48
N GLN A 105 15.75 1.70 -3.79
CA GLN A 105 14.92 0.51 -3.86
C GLN A 105 13.84 0.68 -4.92
N GLY A 106 13.81 -0.20 -5.91
CA GLY A 106 12.86 -0.08 -7.01
C GLY A 106 13.32 0.96 -8.00
N ASN A 107 12.40 1.77 -8.51
CA ASN A 107 12.65 2.71 -9.59
C ASN A 107 12.46 4.17 -9.19
N TRP A 108 11.71 4.46 -8.13
CA TRP A 108 11.32 5.81 -7.77
C TRP A 108 11.81 6.16 -6.38
N TRP A 109 12.43 7.32 -6.24
CA TRP A 109 13.00 7.77 -4.98
C TRP A 109 13.03 9.29 -4.92
N ILE A 110 13.27 9.87 -3.75
CA ILE A 110 13.46 11.32 -3.62
C ILE A 110 14.93 11.65 -3.83
N GLY A 111 15.23 12.41 -4.87
CA GLY A 111 16.56 12.98 -5.10
C GLY A 111 16.45 14.48 -5.34
N GLY A 112 16.66 15.29 -4.30
CA GLY A 112 16.46 16.75 -4.35
C GLY A 112 17.28 17.46 -5.45
N TYR A 113 18.41 16.89 -5.85
CA TYR A 113 19.23 17.40 -6.95
C TYR A 113 18.74 17.00 -8.35
N GLU A 114 18.03 15.88 -8.44
CA GLU A 114 17.73 15.18 -9.69
C GLU A 114 16.45 15.72 -10.34
N ASN A 115 16.35 15.64 -11.66
CA ASN A 115 15.23 16.17 -12.45
C ASN A 115 14.81 15.20 -13.55
N ARG A 116 14.41 13.99 -13.13
CA ARG A 116 13.85 12.97 -14.01
C ARG A 116 12.46 12.52 -13.51
N PRO A 117 11.41 13.32 -13.75
CA PRO A 117 10.07 13.07 -13.21
C PRO A 117 9.28 11.97 -13.94
N SER A 118 9.80 11.45 -15.05
CA SER A 118 9.14 10.42 -15.86
C SER A 118 10.14 9.41 -16.45
N ARG A 119 9.66 8.23 -16.82
CA ARG A 119 10.45 7.22 -17.55
C ARG A 119 10.97 7.74 -18.89
N SER A 120 10.20 8.60 -19.54
CA SER A 120 10.52 9.24 -20.82
C SER A 120 11.51 10.39 -20.68
N SER A 121 11.72 10.92 -19.48
CA SER A 121 12.72 11.97 -19.23
C SER A 121 14.13 11.37 -19.33
N SER A 122 15.04 12.11 -19.97
CA SER A 122 16.44 11.70 -20.12
C SER A 122 17.09 11.41 -18.76
N GLY A 123 17.87 10.33 -18.69
CA GLY A 123 18.67 9.97 -17.52
C GLY A 123 19.64 11.07 -17.11
N GLY A 124 19.79 11.31 -15.81
CA GLY A 124 20.82 12.20 -15.29
C GLY A 124 20.56 13.70 -15.43
N LYS A 125 19.35 14.10 -15.85
CA LYS A 125 18.91 15.51 -15.78
C LYS A 125 18.85 15.98 -14.33
N THR A 126 19.18 17.24 -14.11
CA THR A 126 19.34 17.83 -12.77
C THR A 126 18.49 19.10 -12.62
N GLN A 127 18.11 19.42 -11.39
CA GLN A 127 17.57 20.73 -10.99
C GLN A 127 18.57 21.52 -10.13
N GLY A 128 19.66 20.88 -9.70
CA GLY A 128 20.68 21.51 -8.85
C GLY A 128 20.28 21.57 -7.37
N ASP A 129 21.16 22.17 -6.56
CA ASP A 129 20.94 22.40 -5.11
C ASP A 129 20.10 23.66 -4.82
N GLY A 130 19.75 24.44 -5.85
CA GLY A 130 19.03 25.71 -5.68
C GLY A 130 17.67 25.57 -4.99
N PRO A 131 16.77 24.67 -5.46
CA PRO A 131 15.44 24.50 -4.90
C PRO A 131 15.47 24.05 -3.43
N GLN A 132 14.53 24.58 -2.64
CA GLN A 132 14.40 24.24 -1.22
C GLN A 132 12.95 23.90 -0.87
N GLY A 133 12.72 23.20 0.24
CA GLY A 133 11.39 22.80 0.64
C GLY A 133 11.32 21.72 1.70
N THR A 134 10.09 21.24 1.94
CA THR A 134 9.85 20.08 2.81
C THR A 134 8.83 19.14 2.18
N LEU A 135 8.96 17.86 2.48
CA LEU A 135 8.06 16.80 2.02
C LEU A 135 7.61 15.99 3.24
N THR A 136 6.33 16.04 3.58
CA THR A 136 5.78 15.42 4.81
C THR A 136 4.80 14.32 4.46
N SER A 137 5.04 13.10 4.96
CA SER A 137 4.20 11.92 4.69
C SER A 137 2.80 12.08 5.26
N PRO A 138 1.80 11.34 4.77
CA PRO A 138 0.59 11.03 5.54
C PRO A 138 0.92 10.50 6.94
N PRO A 139 -0.03 10.60 7.89
CA PRO A 139 0.16 10.03 9.21
C PRO A 139 0.16 8.49 9.16
N PHE A 140 0.94 7.88 10.03
CA PHE A 140 0.99 6.45 10.22
C PHE A 140 1.13 6.11 11.70
N LYS A 141 0.62 4.95 12.11
CA LYS A 141 0.77 4.43 13.46
C LYS A 141 2.00 3.53 13.54
N ILE A 142 2.83 3.75 14.56
CA ILE A 142 3.98 2.88 14.86
C ILE A 142 3.49 1.64 15.59
N LYS A 143 3.89 0.45 15.14
CA LYS A 143 3.52 -0.83 15.76
C LYS A 143 4.73 -1.65 16.19
N GLY A 144 5.84 -1.54 15.46
CA GLY A 144 7.08 -2.22 15.78
C GLY A 144 8.13 -1.34 16.44
N GLU A 145 9.24 -1.99 16.75
CA GLU A 145 10.36 -1.42 17.51
C GLU A 145 11.30 -0.56 16.66
N TYR A 146 11.36 -0.83 15.36
CA TYR A 146 12.32 -0.20 14.46
C TYR A 146 11.65 0.35 13.20
N ILE A 147 12.12 1.52 12.80
CA ILE A 147 11.89 2.08 11.47
C ILE A 147 13.24 2.17 10.77
N SER A 148 13.30 1.77 9.51
CA SER A 148 14.49 1.88 8.68
C SER A 148 14.18 2.58 7.37
N PHE A 149 15.17 3.22 6.76
CA PHE A 149 15.04 3.93 5.49
C PHE A 149 16.40 4.10 4.84
N LEU A 150 16.41 4.40 3.55
CA LEU A 150 17.60 4.80 2.81
C LEU A 150 17.73 6.33 2.85
N ILE A 151 18.93 6.82 3.14
CA ILE A 151 19.23 8.26 3.11
C ILE A 151 20.64 8.53 2.57
N GLY A 152 20.75 9.56 1.75
CA GLY A 152 21.98 10.08 1.14
C GLY A 152 21.87 11.60 0.96
N GLY A 153 22.63 12.15 0.01
CA GLY A 153 22.73 13.59 -0.22
C GLY A 153 23.52 14.29 0.88
N GLY A 154 23.09 15.49 1.25
CA GLY A 154 23.76 16.36 2.22
C GLY A 154 23.95 15.77 3.61
N CYS A 155 24.97 16.29 4.31
CA CYS A 155 25.37 15.86 5.66
C CYS A 155 25.15 16.93 6.74
N ASN A 156 24.55 18.06 6.40
CA ASN A 156 24.24 19.10 7.37
C ASN A 156 22.89 18.83 8.05
N ILE A 157 22.92 18.23 9.24
CA ILE A 157 21.72 17.92 10.04
C ILE A 157 20.87 19.14 10.42
N LYS A 158 21.34 20.39 10.21
CA LYS A 158 20.55 21.61 10.47
C LYS A 158 19.69 22.02 9.27
N SER A 159 20.06 21.63 8.05
CA SER A 159 19.38 22.05 6.81
C SER A 159 18.88 20.90 5.95
N ILE A 160 19.60 19.78 5.90
CA ILE A 160 19.30 18.61 5.07
C ILE A 160 19.08 17.39 5.96
N ARG A 161 17.84 16.89 6.10
CA ARG A 161 17.54 15.76 7.00
C ARG A 161 16.17 15.13 6.79
N ALA A 162 16.04 13.89 7.26
CA ALA A 162 14.76 13.27 7.58
C ALA A 162 14.44 13.46 9.08
N GLU A 163 13.17 13.70 9.41
CA GLU A 163 12.65 13.85 10.76
C GLU A 163 11.49 12.88 11.01
N LEU A 164 11.46 12.24 12.18
CA LEU A 164 10.26 11.56 12.70
C LEU A 164 9.53 12.52 13.63
N ILE A 165 8.25 12.76 13.34
CA ILE A 165 7.41 13.73 14.06
C ILE A 165 6.27 12.98 14.74
N ILE A 166 6.06 13.25 16.03
CA ILE A 166 4.90 12.77 16.80
C ILE A 166 4.18 13.98 17.39
N GLY A 167 2.91 14.16 17.03
CA GLY A 167 2.20 15.42 17.26
C GLY A 167 2.93 16.56 16.56
N TRP A 168 3.51 17.46 17.34
CA TRP A 168 4.28 18.62 16.85
C TRP A 168 5.79 18.50 17.12
N LYS A 169 6.21 17.43 17.80
CA LYS A 169 7.60 17.27 18.25
C LYS A 169 8.39 16.40 17.30
N VAL A 170 9.57 16.89 16.90
CA VAL A 170 10.59 16.07 16.24
C VAL A 170 11.24 15.17 17.28
N VAL A 171 11.06 13.86 17.16
CA VAL A 171 11.57 12.86 18.11
C VAL A 171 12.82 12.14 17.64
N LYS A 172 13.06 12.11 16.32
CA LYS A 172 14.28 11.57 15.70
C LYS A 172 14.66 12.42 14.48
N ARG A 173 15.95 12.46 14.17
CA ARG A 173 16.51 13.09 12.96
C ARG A 173 17.60 12.20 12.36
N ALA A 174 17.79 12.28 11.05
CA ALA A 174 18.92 11.66 10.36
C ALA A 174 19.28 12.49 9.12
N THR A 175 20.56 12.50 8.75
CA THR A 175 21.06 13.15 7.52
C THR A 175 21.95 12.17 6.74
N GLY A 176 22.29 12.54 5.51
CA GLY A 176 23.20 11.79 4.65
C GLY A 176 24.67 11.99 5.06
N LYS A 177 25.58 11.71 4.13
CA LYS A 177 27.03 11.78 4.34
C LYS A 177 27.74 12.67 3.32
N CYS A 178 27.02 13.63 2.72
CA CYS A 178 27.51 14.41 1.59
C CYS A 178 27.96 13.44 0.47
N HIS A 179 27.03 12.55 0.12
CA HIS A 179 27.25 11.45 -0.81
C HIS A 179 25.93 11.02 -1.45
N GLU A 180 25.90 10.83 -2.77
CA GLU A 180 24.66 10.51 -3.49
C GLU A 180 24.08 9.16 -3.08
N THR A 181 24.97 8.14 -3.01
CA THR A 181 24.61 6.78 -2.61
C THR A 181 23.93 6.77 -1.26
N MET A 182 22.67 6.34 -1.26
CA MET A 182 21.89 6.21 -0.06
C MET A 182 22.35 4.98 0.74
N THR A 183 22.41 5.15 2.06
CA THR A 183 22.75 4.08 3.01
C THR A 183 21.59 3.85 3.96
N ARG A 184 21.42 2.59 4.38
CA ARG A 184 20.37 2.20 5.33
C ARG A 184 20.64 2.85 6.68
N LYS A 185 19.63 3.51 7.23
CA LYS A 185 19.59 4.01 8.60
C LYS A 185 18.44 3.38 9.36
N PHE A 186 18.60 3.33 10.67
CA PHE A 186 17.63 2.78 11.60
C PHE A 186 17.33 3.78 12.70
N TRP A 187 16.06 3.88 13.07
CA TRP A 187 15.59 4.52 14.28
C TRP A 187 14.99 3.47 15.20
N ASP A 188 15.50 3.40 16.43
CA ASP A 188 14.79 2.76 17.54
C ASP A 188 13.61 3.64 17.95
N VAL A 189 12.40 3.08 17.82
CA VAL A 189 11.13 3.73 18.09
C VAL A 189 10.29 2.96 19.12
N ARG A 190 10.90 2.08 19.92
CA ARG A 190 10.20 1.29 20.96
C ARG A 190 9.35 2.16 21.90
N ALA A 191 9.89 3.30 22.32
CA ALA A 191 9.20 4.27 23.18
C ALA A 191 7.96 4.92 22.54
N PHE A 192 7.75 4.74 21.23
CA PHE A 192 6.70 5.38 20.45
C PHE A 192 5.69 4.40 19.86
N ILE A 193 5.76 3.12 20.22
CA ILE A 193 4.79 2.11 19.79
C ILE A 193 3.37 2.57 20.18
N GLY A 194 2.44 2.44 19.23
CA GLY A 194 1.05 2.88 19.36
C GLY A 194 0.81 4.36 19.08
N LYS A 195 1.85 5.18 18.93
CA LYS A 195 1.70 6.62 18.59
C LYS A 195 1.51 6.82 17.09
N SER A 196 0.78 7.90 16.75
CA SER A 196 0.70 8.42 15.38
C SER A 196 1.92 9.29 15.10
N ALA A 197 2.54 9.07 13.94
CA ALA A 197 3.75 9.74 13.51
C ALA A 197 3.67 10.15 12.04
N ARG A 198 4.57 11.05 11.64
CA ARG A 198 4.83 11.44 10.25
C ARG A 198 6.33 11.44 10.02
N VAL A 199 6.77 11.18 8.80
CA VAL A 199 8.14 11.48 8.39
C VAL A 199 8.13 12.79 7.60
N LYS A 200 9.11 13.65 7.87
CA LYS A 200 9.32 14.90 7.15
C LYS A 200 10.73 14.94 6.60
N LEU A 201 10.85 15.17 5.31
CA LEU A 201 12.11 15.47 4.65
C LEU A 201 12.27 16.99 4.63
N VAL A 202 13.45 17.46 5.02
CA VAL A 202 13.81 18.88 5.04
C VAL A 202 15.01 19.06 4.12
N ASP A 203 14.86 19.99 3.20
CA ASP A 203 15.86 20.34 2.19
C ASP A 203 15.95 21.87 2.10
N PHE A 204 16.77 22.47 2.98
CA PHE A 204 16.88 23.93 3.18
C PHE A 204 18.32 24.43 3.05
N SER A 205 19.01 24.08 1.96
CA SER A 205 20.33 24.61 1.66
C SER A 205 20.51 24.72 0.16
N SER A 206 21.08 25.82 -0.33
CA SER A 206 21.46 25.96 -1.74
C SER A 206 22.97 25.89 -1.99
N GLY A 207 23.77 25.64 -0.94
CA GLY A 207 25.20 25.36 -1.08
C GLY A 207 25.43 23.94 -1.61
N GLY A 208 26.69 23.62 -1.93
CA GLY A 208 27.05 22.26 -2.38
C GLY A 208 26.61 21.19 -1.37
N TRP A 209 26.03 20.10 -1.88
CA TRP A 209 25.35 19.07 -1.09
C TRP A 209 24.07 19.56 -0.41
N GLY A 210 23.47 20.62 -0.94
CA GLY A 210 22.20 21.20 -0.52
C GLY A 210 21.01 20.44 -1.05
N HIS A 211 21.00 19.11 -0.91
CA HIS A 211 19.88 18.28 -1.33
C HIS A 211 19.77 17.02 -0.47
N ILE A 212 18.55 16.52 -0.28
CA ILE A 212 18.31 15.21 0.35
C ILE A 212 18.09 14.11 -0.70
N ASN A 213 18.70 12.95 -0.47
CA ASN A 213 18.33 11.69 -1.13
C ASN A 213 17.63 10.80 -0.10
N PHE A 214 16.43 10.30 -0.39
CA PHE A 214 15.64 9.51 0.56
C PHE A 214 14.77 8.46 -0.13
N ASP A 215 14.71 7.27 0.45
CA ASP A 215 13.92 6.18 -0.09
C ASP A 215 13.55 5.12 0.98
N ASP A 216 12.62 4.24 0.62
CA ASP A 216 12.43 2.92 1.22
C ASP A 216 12.23 2.92 2.74
N LEU A 217 11.32 3.78 3.22
CA LEU A 217 10.96 3.79 4.64
C LEU A 217 10.09 2.55 4.94
N ARG A 218 10.64 1.71 5.81
CA ARG A 218 10.09 0.44 6.28
C ARG A 218 9.99 0.38 7.78
N GLY A 219 9.07 -0.44 8.26
CA GLY A 219 8.89 -0.80 9.65
C GLY A 219 7.55 -1.50 9.80
N ASP A 220 7.26 -2.00 11.00
CA ASP A 220 5.88 -2.37 11.32
C ASP A 220 5.11 -1.08 11.66
N ILE A 221 4.49 -0.53 10.61
CA ILE A 221 3.73 0.71 10.60
C ILE A 221 2.43 0.52 9.81
N SER A 222 1.36 1.24 10.20
CA SER A 222 0.08 1.19 9.48
C SER A 222 -0.43 2.57 9.12
N CYS A 223 -0.97 2.69 7.91
CA CYS A 223 -1.50 3.97 7.43
C CYS A 223 -2.80 4.31 8.14
N GLN A 224 -3.03 5.61 8.31
CA GLN A 224 -4.21 6.18 8.95
C GLN A 224 -5.03 6.99 7.95
#